data_AF-A0A1C0SVA6-F1
#
_entry.id   AF-A0A1C0SVA6-F1
#
_cell.length_a   1.000
_cell.length_b   1.000
_cell.length_c   1.000
_cell.angle_alpha   90.00
_cell.angle_beta   90.00
_cell.angle_gamma   90.00
#
_symmetry.space_group_name_H-M   'P 1'
#
loop_
_entity.id
_entity.type
_entity.pdbx_description
1 polymer ?
#
loop_
_entity_poly.entity_id
_entity_poly.type
_entity_poly.pdbx_seq_one_letter_code
_entity_poly.pdbx_strand_id
1 'polypeptide(L)'
;MLRRSRRALLVVAVASLVTGCADYMNHRDTITFGLGNAVEANKGIHTQDPFPRAAQNTHIAADGKVIHRAVSSYQNGGGPSAMVLPAPAQSSNGAMSGQ
;
A
#
# COMPACT_ATOMS: atom_id res chain seq x y z
N MET A 1 -27.97 56.69 13.20
CA MET A 1 -26.84 55.75 13.03
C MET A 1 -26.82 54.60 14.05
N LEU A 2 -27.09 54.86 15.34
CA LEU A 2 -27.02 53.86 16.43
C LEU A 2 -27.97 52.64 16.31
N ARG A 3 -29.15 52.79 15.68
CA ARG A 3 -30.07 51.66 15.43
C ARG A 3 -29.56 50.70 14.35
N ARG A 4 -28.81 51.20 13.36
CA ARG A 4 -28.25 50.40 12.26
C ARG A 4 -27.06 49.58 12.74
N SER A 5 -26.22 50.15 13.61
CA SER A 5 -25.10 49.41 14.24
C SER A 5 -25.58 48.31 15.19
N ARG A 6 -26.64 48.54 15.98
CA ARG A 6 -27.25 47.48 16.81
C ARG A 6 -27.80 46.31 15.99
N ARG A 7 -28.48 46.59 14.88
CA ARG A 7 -28.96 45.53 13.97
C ARG A 7 -27.80 44.77 13.34
N ALA A 8 -26.74 45.47 12.92
CA ALA A 8 -25.53 44.83 12.39
C ALA A 8 -24.86 43.91 13.43
N LEU A 9 -24.74 44.36 14.69
CA LEU A 9 -24.20 43.55 15.78
C LEU A 9 -25.02 42.29 16.05
N LEU A 10 -26.36 42.39 16.02
CA LEU A 10 -27.24 41.23 16.16
C LEU A 10 -27.07 40.23 15.00
N VAL A 11 -26.94 40.72 13.76
CA VAL A 11 -26.71 39.86 12.60
C VAL A 11 -25.36 39.14 12.71
N VAL A 12 -24.29 39.84 13.11
CA VAL A 12 -22.96 39.22 13.31
C VAL A 12 -23.00 38.19 14.43
N ALA A 13 -23.67 38.48 15.55
CA ALA A 13 -23.82 37.53 16.65
C ALA A 13 -24.55 36.26 16.20
N VAL A 14 -25.69 36.39 15.52
CA VAL A 14 -26.44 35.23 15.00
C VAL A 14 -25.61 34.44 13.98
N ALA A 15 -24.92 35.12 13.06
CA ALA A 15 -24.06 34.47 12.08
C ALA A 15 -22.95 33.63 12.75
N SER A 16 -22.31 34.14 13.81
CA SER A 16 -21.27 33.41 14.54
C SER A 16 -21.78 32.15 15.26
N LEU A 17 -23.02 32.14 15.73
CA LEU A 17 -23.62 30.96 16.36
C LEU A 17 -23.97 29.88 15.32
N VAL A 18 -24.40 30.27 14.12
CA VAL A 18 -24.81 29.33 13.05
C VAL A 18 -23.62 28.77 12.28
N THR A 19 -22.49 29.48 12.20
CA THR A 19 -21.29 28.97 11.51
C THR A 19 -20.72 27.69 12.13
N GLY A 20 -20.90 27.46 13.44
CA GLY A 20 -20.47 26.22 14.09
C GLY A 20 -21.21 24.97 13.60
N CYS A 21 -22.47 25.10 13.18
CA CYS A 21 -23.24 23.99 12.61
C CYS A 21 -22.70 23.53 11.25
N ALA A 22 -22.16 24.46 10.46
CA ALA A 22 -21.57 24.14 9.16
C ALA A 22 -20.25 23.38 9.31
N ASP A 23 -19.46 23.67 10.34
CA ASP A 23 -18.20 22.98 10.61
C ASP A 23 -18.45 21.56 11.15
N TYR A 24 -19.43 21.40 12.05
CA TYR A 24 -19.90 20.11 12.54
C TYR A 24 -20.45 19.21 11.42
N MET A 25 -21.28 19.76 10.52
CA MET A 25 -21.78 19.00 9.36
C MET A 25 -20.68 18.60 8.39
N ASN A 26 -19.58 19.36 8.32
CA ASN A 26 -18.47 19.05 7.42
C ASN A 26 -17.59 17.89 7.91
N HIS A 27 -17.80 17.33 9.11
CA HIS A 27 -17.00 16.22 9.66
C HIS A 27 -15.49 16.43 9.47
N ARG A 28 -15.00 17.66 9.67
CA ARG A 28 -13.58 18.00 9.54
C ARG A 28 -12.75 17.45 10.69
N ASP A 29 -13.39 17.28 11.85
CA ASP A 29 -12.82 16.65 13.03
C ASP A 29 -12.88 15.13 12.89
N THR A 30 -11.79 14.58 12.41
CA THR A 30 -11.54 13.14 12.44
C THR A 30 -10.66 12.84 13.67
N ILE A 31 -10.89 11.74 14.40
CA ILE A 31 -10.24 11.46 15.69
C ILE A 31 -8.70 11.29 15.61
N THR A 32 -8.10 11.26 14.42
CA THR A 32 -6.64 11.30 14.21
C THR A 32 -6.29 11.75 12.79
N PHE A 33 -5.18 12.47 12.59
CA PHE A 33 -4.68 13.02 11.32
C PHE A 33 -4.47 12.00 10.16
N GLY A 34 -4.80 10.72 10.35
CA GLY A 34 -4.67 9.65 9.36
C GLY A 34 -5.94 8.85 9.09
N LEU A 35 -7.12 9.31 9.51
CA LEU A 35 -8.37 8.61 9.17
C LEU A 35 -8.68 8.76 7.69
N GLY A 36 -8.31 7.72 6.95
CA GLY A 36 -8.51 7.63 5.51
C GLY A 36 -9.98 7.62 5.10
N ASN A 37 -10.21 7.61 3.80
CA ASN A 37 -11.54 7.57 3.22
C ASN A 37 -12.18 6.18 3.43
N ALA A 38 -13.15 6.09 4.34
CA ALA A 38 -13.85 4.83 4.63
C ALA A 38 -14.55 4.24 3.39
N VAL A 39 -15.12 5.09 2.52
CA VAL A 39 -15.77 4.62 1.28
C VAL A 39 -14.75 4.02 0.32
N GLU A 40 -13.56 4.62 0.23
CA GLU A 40 -12.47 4.10 -0.59
C GLU A 40 -11.90 2.79 -0.03
N ALA A 41 -11.67 2.73 1.28
CA ALA A 41 -11.21 1.52 1.97
C ALA A 41 -12.21 0.37 1.81
N ASN A 42 -13.51 0.66 1.93
CA ASN A 42 -14.58 -0.32 1.77
C ASN A 42 -14.62 -0.92 0.36
N LYS A 43 -14.23 -0.18 -0.68
CA LYS A 43 -14.13 -0.75 -2.03
C LYS A 43 -13.13 -1.91 -2.06
N GLY A 44 -11.95 -1.74 -1.45
CA GLY A 44 -10.95 -2.79 -1.36
C GLY A 44 -11.41 -3.99 -0.51
N ILE A 45 -11.95 -3.73 0.68
CA ILE A 45 -12.39 -4.78 1.64
C ILE A 45 -13.51 -5.64 1.06
N HIS A 46 -14.45 -5.04 0.34
CA HIS A 46 -15.61 -5.73 -0.25
C HIS A 46 -15.41 -6.14 -1.71
N THR A 47 -14.19 -6.04 -2.25
CA THR A 47 -13.90 -6.57 -3.58
C THR A 47 -13.94 -8.11 -3.54
N GLN A 48 -14.82 -8.71 -4.33
CA GLN A 48 -15.05 -10.16 -4.34
C GLN A 48 -13.87 -10.97 -4.90
N ASP A 49 -13.20 -10.47 -5.94
CA ASP A 49 -11.97 -11.07 -6.49
C ASP A 49 -10.88 -9.99 -6.58
N PRO A 50 -10.16 -9.72 -5.48
CA PRO A 50 -9.19 -8.64 -5.41
C PRO A 50 -7.88 -9.00 -6.12
N PHE A 51 -7.67 -10.25 -6.50
CA PHE A 51 -6.41 -10.73 -7.05
C PHE A 51 -6.48 -10.91 -8.58
N PRO A 52 -5.39 -10.67 -9.32
CA PRO A 52 -5.34 -10.97 -10.74
C PRO A 52 -5.41 -12.49 -10.96
N ARG A 53 -5.94 -12.95 -12.10
CA ARG A 53 -6.07 -14.39 -12.42
C ARG A 53 -4.76 -15.17 -12.26
N ALA A 54 -3.62 -14.55 -12.53
CA ALA A 54 -2.31 -15.17 -12.35
C ALA A 54 -2.01 -15.56 -10.89
N ALA A 55 -2.59 -14.87 -9.91
CA ALA A 55 -2.45 -15.21 -8.50
C ALA A 55 -3.21 -16.49 -8.11
N GLN A 56 -4.20 -16.90 -8.91
CA GLN A 56 -4.91 -18.17 -8.75
C GLN A 56 -4.12 -19.35 -9.34
N ASN A 57 -3.02 -19.08 -10.06
CA ASN A 57 -2.18 -20.13 -10.64
C ASN A 57 -1.28 -20.76 -9.58
N THR A 58 -1.72 -21.89 -9.04
CA THR A 58 -0.95 -22.73 -8.11
C THR A 58 -0.14 -23.82 -8.82
N HIS A 59 -0.11 -23.82 -10.15
CA HIS A 59 0.64 -24.80 -10.92
C HIS A 59 2.13 -24.45 -10.93
N ILE A 60 2.90 -25.23 -10.16
CA ILE A 60 4.37 -25.14 -10.15
C ILE A 60 4.89 -26.01 -11.30
N ALA A 61 5.47 -25.39 -12.33
CA ALA A 61 6.13 -26.12 -13.39
C ALA A 61 7.33 -26.89 -12.82
N ALA A 62 7.37 -28.19 -13.05
CA ALA A 62 8.41 -29.06 -12.50
C ALA A 62 9.17 -29.78 -13.62
N ASP A 63 10.50 -29.79 -13.51
CA ASP A 63 11.38 -30.56 -14.39
C ASP A 63 11.70 -31.91 -13.73
N GLY A 64 11.27 -33.00 -14.36
CA GLY A 64 11.49 -34.37 -13.86
C GLY A 64 12.96 -34.72 -13.62
N LYS A 65 13.89 -34.13 -14.38
CA LYS A 65 15.34 -34.31 -14.17
C LYS A 65 15.82 -33.62 -12.90
N VAL A 66 15.30 -32.42 -12.62
CA VAL A 66 15.61 -31.67 -11.40
C VAL A 66 15.00 -32.36 -10.18
N ILE A 67 13.75 -32.82 -10.28
CA ILE A 67 13.09 -33.59 -9.21
C ILE A 67 13.87 -34.87 -8.92
N HIS A 68 14.19 -35.66 -9.95
CA HIS A 68 14.95 -36.89 -9.78
C HIS A 68 16.29 -36.64 -9.08
N ARG A 69 17.03 -35.61 -9.52
CA ARG A 69 18.29 -35.22 -8.88
C ARG A 69 18.09 -34.85 -7.40
N ALA A 70 17.10 -34.01 -7.08
CA ALA A 70 16.83 -33.60 -5.71
C ALA A 70 16.47 -34.79 -4.82
N VAL A 71 15.60 -35.68 -5.31
CA VAL A 71 15.16 -36.89 -4.61
C VAL A 71 16.33 -37.85 -4.39
N SER A 72 17.14 -38.13 -5.42
CA SER A 72 18.33 -38.99 -5.28
C SER A 72 19.36 -38.42 -4.32
N SER A 73 19.59 -37.09 -4.33
CA SER A 73 20.50 -36.45 -3.37
C SER A 73 20.00 -36.55 -1.93
N TYR A 74 18.69 -36.50 -1.71
CA TYR A 74 18.10 -36.65 -0.38
C TYR A 74 18.18 -38.10 0.13
N GLN A 75 17.86 -39.07 -0.74
CA GLN A 75 17.90 -40.50 -0.41
C GLN A 75 19.32 -41.00 -0.15
N ASN A 76 20.31 -40.46 -0.88
CA ASN A 76 21.71 -40.88 -0.76
C ASN A 76 22.47 -40.13 0.36
N GLY A 77 21.78 -39.58 1.36
CA GLY A 77 22.40 -39.02 2.56
C GLY A 77 22.77 -37.54 2.52
N GLY A 78 22.19 -36.76 1.60
CA GLY A 78 22.30 -35.30 1.60
C GLY A 78 23.65 -34.78 1.11
N GLY A 79 23.75 -34.51 -0.20
CA GLY A 79 24.81 -33.64 -0.71
C GLY A 79 24.70 -32.24 -0.07
N PRO A 80 25.83 -31.51 0.08
CA PRO A 80 25.91 -30.34 0.94
C PRO A 80 24.81 -29.35 0.62
N SER A 81 24.15 -28.85 1.68
CA SER A 81 23.29 -27.67 1.63
C SER A 81 23.96 -26.66 0.71
N ALA A 82 23.29 -26.28 -0.38
CA ALA A 82 23.75 -25.22 -1.24
C ALA A 82 23.74 -23.92 -0.42
N MET A 83 24.81 -23.70 0.36
CA MET A 83 25.14 -22.38 0.83
C MET A 83 25.34 -21.55 -0.43
N VAL A 84 24.45 -20.57 -0.61
CA VAL A 84 24.67 -19.49 -1.56
C VAL A 84 25.96 -18.81 -1.14
N LEU A 85 27.07 -19.20 -1.73
CA LEU A 85 28.30 -18.42 -1.67
C LEU A 85 28.00 -17.12 -2.42
N PRO A 86 28.07 -15.94 -1.76
CA PRO A 86 27.94 -14.69 -2.48
C PRO A 86 28.99 -14.68 -3.58
N ALA A 87 28.55 -14.45 -4.82
CA ALA A 87 29.45 -14.37 -5.96
C ALA A 87 30.52 -13.29 -5.67
N PRO A 88 31.81 -13.55 -5.95
CA PRO A 88 32.83 -12.52 -5.79
C PRO A 88 32.44 -11.32 -6.66
N ALA A 89 32.50 -10.12 -6.08
CA ALA A 89 32.16 -8.88 -6.76
C ALA A 89 32.92 -8.81 -8.10
N GLN A 90 32.20 -8.92 -9.22
CA GLN A 90 32.77 -8.65 -10.53
C GLN A 90 33.10 -7.15 -10.56
N SER A 91 34.39 -6.83 -10.48
CA SER A 91 34.90 -5.50 -10.78
C SER A 91 34.56 -5.19 -12.23
N SER A 92 33.52 -4.38 -12.44
CA SER A 92 33.18 -3.83 -13.74
C SER A 92 34.22 -2.78 -14.12
N ASN A 93 35.37 -3.22 -14.62
CA ASN A 93 36.31 -2.31 -15.27
C ASN A 93 35.74 -1.95 -16.63
N GLY A 94 35.07 -0.80 -16.70
CA GLY A 94 34.59 -0.21 -17.93
C GLY A 94 35.75 0.09 -18.88
N ALA A 95 35.91 -0.74 -19.91
CA ALA A 95 36.69 -0.41 -21.09
C ALA A 95 35.72 -0.01 -22.20
N MET A 96 35.50 1.30 -22.32
CA MET A 96 34.74 1.90 -23.41
C MET A 96 35.66 1.99 -24.63
N SER A 97 35.60 1.01 -25.55
CA SER A 97 36.24 1.13 -26.85
C SER A 97 35.33 1.92 -27.78
N GLY A 98 35.66 3.18 -28.01
CA GLY A 98 35.06 3.98 -29.07
C GLY A 98 35.51 3.48 -30.44
N GLN A 99 34.54 3.22 -31.31
CA GLN A 99 34.66 3.33 -32.76
C GLN A 99 33.57 4.28 -33.24
#